data_AF-A0A7C5W1U8-F1
#
_entry.id   AF-A0A7C5W1U8-F1
#
_cell.length_a   1.000
_cell.length_b   1.000
_cell.length_c   1.000
_cell.angle_alpha   90.00
_cell.angle_beta   90.00
_cell.angle_gamma   90.00
#
_symmetry.space_group_name_H-M   'P 1'
#
loop_
_entity.id
_entity.type
_entity.pdbx_description
1 polymer ?
#
loop_
_entity_poly.entity_id
_entity_poly.type
_entity_poly.pdbx_seq_one_letter_code
_entity_poly.pdbx_strand_id
1 'polypeptide(L)'
;MQGEKFKMLPFDWKLSWKYFEKYIKKEIKGYPGASDKRRSVLAFIRKTLNENKIKTITKDKIRDIENALREKSGNNKFFQQSTQLFIEFLNDIII
;
A
#
# COMPACT_ATOMS: atom_id res chain seq x y z
N MET A 1 -16.42 0.62 13.05
CA MET A 1 -15.39 1.67 13.19
C MET A 1 -15.46 2.52 11.95
N GLN A 2 -16.11 3.69 12.02
CA GLN A 2 -16.04 4.70 10.96
C GLN A 2 -14.56 5.12 10.85
N GLY A 3 -13.95 4.88 9.69
CA GLY A 3 -12.52 5.09 9.50
C GLY A 3 -12.17 6.57 9.55
N GLU A 4 -11.21 6.93 10.39
CA GLU A 4 -10.58 8.24 10.34
C GLU A 4 -10.01 8.44 8.93
N LYS A 5 -10.52 9.44 8.20
CA LYS A 5 -10.00 9.81 6.90
C LYS A 5 -8.99 10.93 7.05
N PHE A 6 -7.85 10.79 6.38
CA PHE A 6 -6.69 11.67 6.47
C PHE A 6 -6.58 12.52 5.21
N LYS A 7 -6.17 13.78 5.34
CA LYS A 7 -5.81 14.61 4.16
C LYS A 7 -4.45 14.22 3.59
N MET A 8 -3.58 13.66 4.43
CA MET A 8 -2.22 13.28 4.09
C MET A 8 -1.75 12.17 5.02
N LEU A 9 -0.95 11.24 4.48
CA LEU A 9 -0.21 10.26 5.25
C LEU A 9 1.30 10.49 5.09
N PRO A 10 2.05 10.68 6.19
CA PRO A 10 3.49 10.59 6.13
C PRO A 10 3.89 9.14 5.84
N PHE A 11 4.68 8.94 4.81
CA PHE A 11 5.10 7.61 4.34
C PHE A 11 6.00 6.88 5.37
N ASP A 12 6.83 7.63 6.10
CA ASP A 12 7.75 7.06 7.09
C ASP A 12 7.09 6.90 8.48
N TRP A 13 5.78 7.11 8.59
CA TRP A 13 5.12 6.92 9.87
C TRP A 13 4.84 5.43 10.11
N LYS A 14 5.43 4.89 11.19
CA LYS A 14 5.11 3.60 11.79
C LYS A 14 3.60 3.36 11.94
N LEU A 15 2.80 4.43 12.08
CA LEU A 15 1.34 4.36 12.18
C LEU A 15 0.66 4.09 10.83
N SER A 16 1.08 4.77 9.74
CA SER A 16 0.59 4.54 8.37
C SER A 16 0.74 3.08 7.94
N TRP A 17 1.90 2.49 8.28
CA TRP A 17 2.17 1.07 8.00
C TRP A 17 1.32 0.12 8.83
N LYS A 18 1.07 0.44 10.11
CA LYS A 18 0.16 -0.37 10.94
C LYS A 18 -1.27 -0.39 10.40
N TYR A 19 -1.76 0.72 9.84
CA TYR A 19 -3.07 0.76 9.19
C TYR A 19 -3.10 -0.13 7.95
N PHE A 20 -2.07 -0.04 7.11
CA PHE A 20 -1.98 -0.88 5.92
C PHE A 20 -1.80 -2.37 6.28
N GLU A 21 -0.98 -2.70 7.28
CA GLU A 21 -0.84 -4.06 7.83
C GLU A 21 -2.17 -4.63 8.32
N LYS A 22 -2.98 -3.80 9.01
CA LYS A 22 -4.31 -4.20 9.47
C LYS A 22 -5.26 -4.41 8.30
N TYR A 23 -5.17 -3.60 7.24
CA TYR A 23 -5.94 -3.75 6.00
C TYR A 23 -5.59 -5.08 5.31
N ILE A 24 -4.32 -5.31 4.96
CA ILE A 24 -3.90 -6.55 4.27
C ILE A 24 -4.13 -7.81 5.10
N LYS A 25 -4.13 -7.71 6.44
CA LYS A 25 -4.46 -8.85 7.32
C LYS A 25 -5.92 -9.29 7.17
N LYS A 26 -6.82 -8.37 6.83
CA LYS A 26 -8.22 -8.70 6.52
C LYS A 26 -8.33 -9.29 5.12
N GLU A 27 -7.70 -8.65 4.13
CA GLU A 27 -7.81 -9.04 2.72
C GLU A 27 -7.11 -10.38 2.39
N ILE A 28 -5.99 -10.68 3.05
CA ILE A 28 -5.20 -11.90 2.81
C ILE A 28 -5.52 -12.98 3.88
N LYS A 29 -6.61 -12.84 4.64
CA LYS A 29 -6.98 -13.83 5.67
C LYS A 29 -7.37 -15.16 5.02
N GLY A 30 -6.85 -16.27 5.55
CA GLY A 30 -7.24 -17.63 5.13
C GLY A 30 -6.40 -18.24 4.00
N TYR A 31 -5.41 -17.52 3.46
CA TYR A 31 -4.49 -18.10 2.48
C TYR A 31 -3.34 -18.90 3.15
N PRO A 32 -2.97 -20.06 2.60
CA PRO A 32 -1.70 -20.71 2.94
C PRO A 32 -0.53 -19.73 2.69
N GLY A 33 0.37 -19.60 3.67
CA GLY A 33 1.49 -18.65 3.58
C GLY A 33 1.09 -17.16 3.67
N ALA A 34 -0.09 -16.83 4.22
CA ALA A 34 -0.57 -15.44 4.33
C ALA A 34 0.43 -14.50 5.04
N SER A 35 1.23 -15.00 5.97
CA SER A 35 2.26 -14.20 6.64
C SER A 35 3.37 -13.78 5.69
N ASP A 36 3.89 -14.71 4.89
CA ASP A 36 4.95 -14.42 3.91
C ASP A 36 4.42 -13.52 2.79
N LYS A 37 3.22 -13.82 2.27
CA LYS A 37 2.56 -12.95 1.29
C LYS A 37 2.42 -11.52 1.79
N ARG A 38 1.91 -11.33 3.01
CA ARG A 38 1.78 -9.99 3.63
C ARG A 38 3.14 -9.28 3.74
N ARG A 39 4.17 -10.01 4.17
CA ARG A 39 5.53 -9.46 4.26
C ARG A 39 6.06 -9.03 2.89
N SER A 40 5.84 -9.84 1.85
CA SER A 40 6.22 -9.51 0.47
C SER A 40 5.48 -8.30 -0.07
N VAL A 41 4.17 -8.17 0.20
CA VAL A 41 3.39 -6.97 -0.17
C VAL A 41 4.00 -5.72 0.49
N LEU A 42 4.17 -5.74 1.81
CA LEU A 42 4.73 -4.58 2.54
C LEU A 42 6.12 -4.21 2.04
N ALA A 43 6.99 -5.21 1.85
CA ALA A 43 8.35 -4.98 1.36
C ALA A 43 8.36 -4.37 -0.04
N PHE A 44 7.50 -4.86 -0.94
CA PHE A 44 7.35 -4.33 -2.29
C PHE A 44 6.90 -2.86 -2.26
N ILE A 45 5.78 -2.56 -1.60
CA ILE A 45 5.25 -1.18 -1.53
C ILE A 45 6.27 -0.24 -0.89
N ARG A 46 6.88 -0.63 0.24
CA ARG A 46 7.86 0.18 0.96
C ARG A 46 9.11 0.46 0.11
N LYS A 47 9.62 -0.57 -0.59
CA LYS A 47 10.79 -0.40 -1.46
C LYS A 47 10.50 0.55 -2.61
N THR A 48 9.36 0.39 -3.30
CA THR A 48 9.01 1.24 -4.44
C THR A 48 8.83 2.69 -4.04
N LEU A 49 8.12 2.96 -2.95
CA LEU A 49 7.91 4.32 -2.46
C LEU A 49 9.23 4.99 -2.00
N ASN A 50 10.14 4.23 -1.38
CA ASN A 50 11.49 4.70 -1.03
C ASN A 50 12.33 5.05 -2.26
N GLU A 51 12.37 4.17 -3.26
CA GLU A 51 13.12 4.39 -4.51
C GLU A 51 12.63 5.63 -5.26
N ASN A 52 11.32 5.88 -5.22
CA ASN A 52 10.68 7.06 -5.81
C ASN A 52 10.69 8.30 -4.89
N LYS A 53 11.37 8.23 -3.74
CA LYS A 53 11.50 9.33 -2.76
C LYS A 53 10.15 9.90 -2.30
N ILE A 54 9.12 9.06 -2.23
CA ILE A 54 7.76 9.46 -1.82
C ILE A 54 7.72 9.56 -0.30
N LYS A 55 7.75 10.79 0.22
CA LYS A 55 7.74 11.06 1.68
C LYS A 55 6.35 11.29 2.25
N THR A 56 5.42 11.73 1.42
CA THR A 56 4.03 12.01 1.80
C THR A 56 3.09 11.50 0.73
N ILE A 57 1.98 10.93 1.18
CA ILE A 57 0.91 10.41 0.32
C ILE A 57 -0.30 11.30 0.52
N THR A 58 -0.75 11.90 -0.57
CA THR A 58 -1.93 12.77 -0.68
C THR A 58 -2.75 12.32 -1.87
N LYS A 59 -4.01 12.74 -1.96
CA LYS A 59 -4.95 12.30 -3.00
C LYS A 59 -4.45 12.56 -4.42
N ASP A 60 -3.86 13.72 -4.64
CA ASP A 60 -3.23 14.12 -5.91
C ASP A 60 -2.08 13.20 -6.32
N LYS A 61 -1.35 12.64 -5.35
CA LYS A 61 -0.20 11.74 -5.59
C LYS A 61 -0.58 10.27 -5.76
N ILE A 62 -1.83 9.88 -5.50
CA ILE A 62 -2.25 8.47 -5.59
C ILE A 62 -1.99 7.94 -7.00
N ARG A 63 -2.25 8.73 -8.04
CA ARG A 63 -2.00 8.34 -9.43
C ARG A 63 -0.52 8.12 -9.73
N ASP A 64 0.35 8.99 -9.22
CA ASP A 64 1.80 8.86 -9.39
C ASP A 64 2.35 7.64 -8.63
N ILE A 65 1.81 7.39 -7.43
CA ILE A 65 2.11 6.19 -6.63
C ILE A 65 1.68 4.92 -7.37
N GLU A 66 0.47 4.92 -7.94
CA GLU A 66 -0.03 3.80 -8.74
C GLU A 66 0.88 3.53 -9.93
N ASN A 67 1.25 4.55 -10.68
CA ASN A 67 2.15 4.42 -11.83
C ASN A 67 3.50 3.84 -11.42
N ALA A 68 4.14 4.38 -10.38
CA ALA A 68 5.43 3.89 -9.89
C ALA A 68 5.35 2.42 -9.45
N LEU A 69 4.26 2.03 -8.79
CA LEU A 69 4.02 0.65 -8.38
C LEU A 69 3.74 -0.28 -9.57
N ARG A 70 2.97 0.18 -10.57
CA ARG A 70 2.71 -0.58 -11.80
C ARG A 70 3.99 -0.80 -12.60
N GLU A 71 4.78 0.25 -12.80
CA GLU A 71 6.09 0.16 -13.46
C GLU A 71 7.00 -0.84 -12.74
N LYS A 72 7.10 -0.75 -11.41
CA LYS A 72 7.92 -1.70 -10.63
C LYS A 72 7.39 -3.12 -10.68
N SER A 73 6.07 -3.30 -10.74
CA SER A 73 5.44 -4.62 -10.80
C SER A 73 5.66 -5.31 -12.15
N GLY A 74 5.82 -4.53 -13.24
CA GLY A 74 5.91 -5.06 -14.59
C GLY A 74 4.76 -6.03 -14.90
N ASN A 75 5.08 -7.23 -15.38
CA ASN A 75 4.10 -8.29 -15.68
C ASN A 75 3.86 -9.27 -14.51
N ASN A 76 4.38 -8.97 -13.31
CA ASN A 76 4.21 -9.85 -12.17
C ASN A 76 2.81 -9.69 -11.57
N LYS A 77 1.93 -10.66 -11.81
CA LYS A 77 0.53 -10.67 -11.32
C LYS A 77 0.42 -10.45 -9.80
N PHE A 78 1.31 -11.02 -9.00
CA PHE A 78 1.28 -10.87 -7.55
C PHE A 78 1.57 -9.41 -7.13
N PHE A 79 2.54 -8.76 -7.77
CA PHE A 79 2.85 -7.36 -7.47
C PHE A 79 1.80 -6.40 -8.06
N GLN A 80 1.19 -6.71 -9.21
CA GLN A 80 0.05 -5.95 -9.72
C GLN A 80 -1.14 -5.98 -8.73
N GLN A 81 -1.45 -7.15 -8.17
CA GLN A 81 -2.47 -7.28 -7.12
C GLN A 81 -2.08 -6.53 -5.84
N SER A 82 -0.80 -6.56 -5.47
CA SER A 82 -0.27 -5.81 -4.33
C SER A 82 -0.44 -4.30 -4.52
N THR A 83 -0.19 -3.80 -5.74
CA THR A 83 -0.44 -2.41 -6.12
C THR A 83 -1.91 -2.07 -5.95
N GLN A 84 -2.80 -2.86 -6.52
CA GLN A 84 -4.25 -2.64 -6.44
C GLN A 84 -4.73 -2.55 -4.99
N LEU A 85 -4.33 -3.50 -4.14
CA LEU A 85 -4.66 -3.52 -2.71
C LEU A 85 -4.19 -2.25 -1.98
N PHE A 86 -3.01 -1.75 -2.33
CA PHE A 86 -2.48 -0.54 -1.70
C PHE A 86 -3.24 0.72 -2.18
N ILE A 87 -3.60 0.80 -3.45
CA ILE A 87 -4.38 1.93 -3.99
C ILE A 87 -5.79 1.97 -3.39
N GLU A 88 -6.45 0.82 -3.25
CA GLU A 88 -7.75 0.71 -2.56
C GLU A 88 -7.65 1.20 -1.12
N PHE A 89 -6.64 0.72 -0.38
CA PHE A 89 -6.36 1.20 0.97
C PHE A 89 -6.18 2.72 1.02
N LEU A 90 -5.41 3.32 0.10
CA LEU A 90 -5.21 4.76 0.07
C LEU A 90 -6.51 5.52 -0.21
N ASN A 91 -7.35 5.04 -1.14
CA ASN A 91 -8.64 5.65 -1.45
C ASN A 91 -9.64 5.56 -0.29
N ASP A 92 -9.59 4.50 0.50
CA ASP A 92 -10.45 4.34 1.68
C ASP A 92 -10.14 5.32 2.79
N ILE A 93 -8.85 5.65 2.97
CA ILE A 93 -8.38 6.43 4.11
C ILE A 93 -7.99 7.87 3.76
N ILE A 94 -7.84 8.24 2.49
CA ILE A 94 -7.49 9.61 2.07
C ILE A 94 -8.71 10.31 1.48
N ILE A 95 -8.98 11.56 1.91
CA ILE A 95 -10.09 12.42 1.42
C ILE A 95 -9.69 13.40 0.34
#